data_AF-A0A522GPN7-F1
#
_entry.id   AF-A0A522GPN7-F1
#
_cell.length_a   1.000
_cell.length_b   1.000
_cell.length_c   1.000
_cell.angle_alpha   90.00
_cell.angle_beta   90.00
_cell.angle_gamma   90.00
#
_symmetry.space_group_name_H-M   'P 1'
#
loop_
_entity.id
_entity.type
_entity.pdbx_description
1 polymer ?
#
loop_
_entity_poly.entity_id
_entity_poly.type
_entity_poly.pdbx_seq_one_letter_code
_entity_poly.pdbx_strand_id
1 'polypeptide(L)' 'MSSGLTRGTEAVRRAIQNSQASLRTLAKRYGINQKTVAKWKKRETVA' A
#
# COMPACT_ATOMS: atom_id res chain seq x y z
N MET A 1 -14.41 5.11 -19.89
CA MET A 1 -13.22 4.43 -19.33
C MET A 1 -13.65 3.67 -18.09
N SER A 2 -14.00 2.40 -18.26
CA SER A 2 -14.47 1.52 -17.18
C SER A 2 -13.27 0.77 -16.61
N SER A 3 -12.84 1.11 -15.40
CA SER A 3 -11.87 0.29 -14.64
C SER A 3 -12.20 0.32 -13.16
N GLY A 4 -13.37 -0.21 -12.79
CA GLY A 4 -13.84 -0.37 -11.41
C GLY A 4 -13.18 -1.52 -10.64
N LEU A 5 -11.84 -1.66 -10.70
CA LEU A 5 -11.07 -2.63 -9.90
C LEU A 5 -10.08 -1.96 -8.92
N THR A 6 -10.14 -0.63 -8.80
CA THR A 6 -9.07 0.19 -8.20
C THR A 6 -9.35 0.67 -6.77
N ARG A 7 -10.58 0.53 -6.27
CA ARG A 7 -10.97 1.15 -4.99
C ARG A 7 -10.37 0.45 -3.76
N GLY A 8 -10.08 -0.85 -3.85
CA GLY A 8 -9.39 -1.60 -2.80
C GLY A 8 -7.88 -1.41 -2.81
N THR A 9 -7.24 -1.34 -3.98
CA THR A 9 -5.78 -1.24 -4.11
C THR A 9 -5.26 0.17 -3.88
N GLU A 10 -6.00 1.20 -4.30
CA GLU A 10 -5.64 2.60 -4.05
C GLU A 10 -5.82 2.99 -2.58
N ALA A 11 -6.91 2.56 -1.94
CA ALA A 11 -7.14 2.78 -0.51
C ALA A 11 -6.06 2.11 0.35
N VAL A 12 -5.67 0.87 0.01
CA VAL A 12 -4.59 0.16 0.70
C VAL A 12 -3.24 0.85 0.49
N ARG A 13 -2.96 1.37 -0.71
CA ARG A 13 -1.75 2.18 -0.95
C ARG A 13 -1.71 3.43 -0.07
N ARG A 14 -2.77 4.26 -0.10
CA ARG A 14 -2.88 5.46 0.75
C ARG A 14 -2.74 5.14 2.24
N ALA A 15 -3.34 4.04 2.69
CA ALA A 15 -3.25 3.63 4.08
C ALA A 15 -1.83 3.16 4.46
N ILE A 16 -1.08 2.51 3.56
CA ILE A 16 0.31 2.10 3.77
C ILE A 16 1.26 3.30 3.81
N GLN A 17 1.01 4.28 2.95
CA GLN A 17 1.81 5.50 2.84
C GLN A 17 1.70 6.38 4.07
N ASN A 18 0.47 6.63 4.54
CA ASN A 18 0.20 7.41 5.74
C ASN A 18 0.47 6.65 7.05
N SER A 19 0.88 5.37 6.97
CA SER A 19 1.08 4.54 8.17
C SER A 19 2.54 4.51 8.62
N GLN A 20 2.74 4.87 9.89
CA GLN A 20 4.01 4.66 10.60
C GLN A 20 4.20 3.21 11.07
N ALA A 21 3.20 2.34 10.87
CA ALA A 21 3.29 0.95 11.27
C ALA A 21 4.40 0.20 10.51
N SER A 22 4.92 -0.85 11.15
CA SER A 22 5.91 -1.71 10.54
C SER A 22 5.37 -2.41 9.28
N LEU A 23 6.26 -2.72 8.33
CA LEU A 23 5.92 -3.45 7.10
C LEU A 23 5.21 -4.78 7.40
N ARG A 24 5.60 -5.47 8.47
CA ARG A 24 5.01 -6.74 8.92
C ARG A 24 3.57 -6.56 9.40
N THR A 25 3.28 -5.47 10.10
CA THR A 25 1.91 -5.14 10.54
C THR A 25 1.00 -4.86 9.36
N LEU A 26 1.47 -4.07 8.40
CA LEU A 26 0.71 -3.72 7.19
C LEU A 26 0.49 -4.95 6.29
N ALA A 27 1.52 -5.78 6.13
CA ALA A 27 1.44 -7.03 5.38
C ALA A 27 0.38 -8.00 5.94
N LYS A 28 0.35 -8.19 7.26
CA LYS A 28 -0.68 -9.01 7.92
C LYS A 28 -2.08 -8.43 7.79
N ARG A 29 -2.24 -7.12 7.98
CA ARG A 29 -3.55 -6.43 7.95
C ARG A 29 -4.22 -6.51 6.59
N TYR A 30 -3.43 -6.41 5.52
CA TYR A 30 -3.94 -6.35 4.16
C TYR A 30 -3.67 -7.62 3.34
N GLY A 31 -3.08 -8.67 3.94
CA GLY A 31 -2.80 -9.94 3.27
C GLY A 31 -1.78 -9.84 2.12
N ILE A 32 -0.94 -8.82 2.12
CA ILE A 32 0.02 -8.51 1.03
C ILE A 32 1.44 -8.75 1.49
N ASN A 33 2.29 -9.17 0.55
CA ASN A 33 3.69 -9.47 0.85
C ASN A 33 4.42 -8.20 1.34
N GLN A 34 5.26 -8.33 2.38
CA GLN A 34 6.05 -7.23 2.94
C GLN A 34 6.91 -6.53 1.87
N LYS A 35 7.41 -7.27 0.88
CA LYS A 35 8.16 -6.70 -0.26
C LYS A 35 7.32 -5.73 -1.10
N THR A 36 6.02 -6.01 -1.23
CA THR A 36 5.06 -5.14 -1.90
C THR A 36 4.80 -3.88 -1.08
N VAL A 37 4.62 -4.04 0.24
CA VAL A 37 4.47 -2.90 1.16
C VAL A 37 5.71 -1.99 1.11
N ALA A 38 6.91 -2.57 1.17
CA ALA A 38 8.18 -1.83 1.08
C ALA A 38 8.31 -1.07 -0.26
N LYS A 39 7.96 -1.73 -1.37
CA LYS A 39 7.95 -1.12 -2.71
C LYS A 39 6.98 0.06 -2.79
N TRP A 40 5.80 -0.05 -2.18
CA TRP A 40 4.80 1.02 -2.17
C TRP A 40 5.22 2.17 -1.25
N LYS A 41 5.86 1.89 -0.10
CA LYS A 41 6.41 2.92 0.80
C LYS A 41 7.57 3.70 0.17
N LYS A 42 8.41 3.04 -0.63
CA LYS A 42 9.55 3.67 -1.34
C LYS A 42 9.17 4.45 -2.61
N ARG A 43 8.01 4.19 -3.22
CA ARG A 43 7.63 4.76 -4.52
C ARG A 43 6.95 6.15 -4.46
N GLU A 44 6.93 6.79 -3.30
CA GLU A 44 6.17 8.02 -3.06
C GLU A 44 6.98 9.31 -2.95
N THR A 45 8.32 9.24 -2.98
CA THR A 45 9.12 10.45 -3.16
C THR A 45 9.28 10.72 -4.66
N VAL A 46 8.22 11.22 -5.29
CA VAL A 46 8.39 12.16 -6.40
C VAL A 46 7.93 13.50 -5.83
N ALA A 47 8.91 14.31 -5.43
CA ALA A 47 8.70 15.72 -5.14
C ALA A 47 8.32 16.45 -6.43
#